data_AF-A0A2K1E0C2-F1
#
_entry.id   AF-A0A2K1E0C2-F1
#
_cell.length_a   1.000
_cell.length_b   1.000
_cell.length_c   1.000
_cell.angle_alpha   90.00
_cell.angle_beta   90.00
_cell.angle_gamma   90.00
#
_symmetry.space_group_name_H-M   'P 1'
#
loop_
_entity.id
_entity.type
_entity.pdbx_description
1 polymer ?
#
loop_
_entity_poly.entity_id
_entity_poly.type
_entity_poly.pdbx_seq_one_letter_code
_entity_poly.pdbx_strand_id
1 'polypeptide(L)'
;MKFYKNFIVFWAFIYLTIAFVGRFTTYNKEIFPFFRWSLYSKTPDNIEFPYVMVTKIGDSIIPPTNILELNNIHHVSLIDMNLNVANFYQAVSNNFNKNQIEETKFLKLLPNGSNYDLFVKELDLSQTDYLNSEKVRKVCSIVNNKIVNFD
;
A
#
# COMPACT_ATOMS: atom_id res chain seq x y z
N MET A 1 -38.05 -15.96 -29.73
CA MET A 1 -37.66 -16.29 -28.34
C MET A 1 -36.35 -17.10 -28.21
N LYS A 2 -36.12 -18.18 -28.98
CA LYS A 2 -34.88 -18.98 -28.87
C LYS A 2 -33.58 -18.21 -29.19
N PHE A 3 -33.61 -17.30 -30.16
CA PHE A 3 -32.45 -16.48 -30.54
C PHE A 3 -31.99 -15.54 -29.41
N TYR A 4 -32.92 -14.82 -28.79
CA TYR A 4 -32.63 -13.95 -27.62
C TYR A 4 -32.15 -14.75 -26.41
N LYS A 5 -32.71 -15.94 -26.16
CA LYS A 5 -32.24 -16.82 -25.07
C LYS A 5 -30.80 -17.27 -25.31
N ASN A 6 -30.46 -17.66 -26.54
CA ASN A 6 -29.11 -18.08 -26.90
C ASN A 6 -28.12 -16.89 -26.88
N PHE A 7 -28.57 -15.70 -27.27
CA PHE A 7 -27.76 -14.48 -27.19
C PHE A 7 -27.40 -14.13 -25.75
N ILE A 8 -28.37 -14.16 -24.83
CA ILE A 8 -28.12 -13.89 -23.40
C ILE A 8 -27.19 -14.95 -22.80
N VAL A 9 -27.42 -16.23 -23.10
CA VAL A 9 -26.57 -17.33 -22.59
C VAL A 9 -25.13 -17.23 -23.13
N PHE A 10 -24.97 -16.88 -24.40
CA PHE A 10 -23.66 -16.69 -25.03
C PHE A 10 -22.86 -15.55 -24.38
N TRP A 11 -23.48 -14.39 -24.18
CA TRP A 11 -22.83 -13.27 -23.49
C TRP A 11 -22.56 -13.58 -22.02
N ALA A 12 -23.46 -14.28 -21.32
CA ALA A 12 -23.23 -14.70 -19.94
C ALA A 12 -21.99 -15.61 -19.82
N PHE A 13 -21.80 -16.54 -20.77
CA PHE A 13 -20.62 -17.42 -20.80
C PHE A 13 -19.33 -16.64 -21.08
N ILE A 14 -19.36 -15.67 -22.00
CA ILE A 14 -18.21 -14.78 -22.27
C ILE A 14 -17.85 -13.97 -21.02
N TYR A 15 -18.83 -13.33 -20.38
CA TYR A 15 -18.60 -12.56 -19.16
C TYR A 15 -18.01 -13.42 -18.03
N LEU A 16 -18.52 -14.63 -17.85
CA LEU A 16 -18.03 -15.56 -16.83
C LEU A 16 -16.59 -16.00 -17.13
N THR A 17 -16.27 -16.25 -18.40
CA THR A 17 -14.90 -16.60 -18.83
C THR A 17 -13.92 -15.46 -18.58
N ILE A 18 -14.26 -14.22 -18.94
CA ILE A 18 -13.41 -13.05 -18.71
C ILE A 18 -13.21 -12.81 -17.20
N ALA A 19 -14.27 -12.98 -16.40
CA ALA A 19 -14.17 -12.88 -14.94
C ALA A 19 -13.26 -13.97 -14.34
N PHE A 20 -13.32 -15.20 -14.85
CA PHE A 20 -12.47 -16.29 -14.39
C PHE A 20 -11.00 -16.05 -14.77
N VAL A 21 -10.73 -15.72 -16.04
CA VAL A 21 -9.36 -15.39 -16.48
C VAL A 21 -8.81 -14.24 -15.63
N GLY A 22 -9.58 -13.17 -15.46
CA GLY A 22 -9.13 -12.04 -14.66
C GLY A 22 -8.85 -12.37 -13.19
N ARG A 23 -9.57 -13.33 -12.62
CA ARG A 23 -9.33 -13.84 -11.26
C ARG A 23 -8.02 -14.62 -11.11
N PHE A 24 -7.59 -15.36 -12.14
CA PHE A 24 -6.41 -16.24 -12.06
C PHE A 24 -5.13 -15.62 -12.63
N THR A 25 -5.23 -14.66 -13.55
CA THR A 25 -4.06 -14.08 -14.22
C THR A 25 -3.63 -12.74 -13.63
N THR A 26 -4.50 -12.04 -12.89
CA THR A 26 -4.20 -10.70 -12.39
C THR A 26 -3.74 -10.77 -10.94
N TYR A 27 -2.51 -10.29 -10.68
CA TYR A 27 -1.90 -10.28 -9.35
C TYR A 27 -2.76 -9.54 -8.32
N ASN A 28 -3.46 -8.48 -8.75
CA ASN A 28 -4.39 -7.71 -7.93
C ASN A 28 -5.81 -8.31 -7.84
N LYS A 29 -6.13 -9.44 -8.48
CA LYS A 29 -7.49 -10.06 -8.52
C LYS A 29 -8.64 -9.08 -8.88
N GLU A 30 -8.32 -7.95 -9.50
CA GLU A 30 -9.23 -6.82 -9.71
C GLU A 30 -9.33 -6.49 -11.20
N ILE A 31 -10.32 -7.09 -11.88
CA ILE A 31 -10.72 -6.64 -13.23
C ILE A 31 -12.16 -6.11 -13.24
N PHE A 32 -12.98 -6.41 -12.23
CA PHE A 32 -14.39 -5.99 -12.22
C PHE A 32 -14.85 -5.48 -10.84
N PRO A 33 -15.31 -4.22 -10.75
CA PRO A 33 -15.69 -3.58 -9.48
C PRO A 33 -16.97 -4.17 -8.85
N PHE A 34 -17.79 -4.92 -9.59
CA PHE A 34 -19.04 -5.52 -9.11
C PHE A 34 -18.86 -6.86 -8.36
N PHE A 35 -17.69 -7.52 -8.44
CA PHE A 35 -17.42 -8.73 -7.64
C PHE A 35 -16.95 -8.42 -6.21
N ARG A 36 -16.87 -7.14 -5.83
CA ARG A 36 -16.39 -6.70 -4.51
C ARG A 36 -17.27 -7.14 -3.34
N TRP A 37 -18.53 -7.51 -3.55
CA TRP A 37 -19.51 -7.56 -2.46
C TRP A 37 -19.84 -8.94 -1.85
N SER A 38 -19.58 -10.07 -2.50
CA SER A 38 -20.05 -11.37 -1.94
C SER A 38 -19.01 -12.48 -1.80
N LEU A 39 -17.83 -12.37 -2.42
CA LEU A 39 -16.86 -13.47 -2.46
C LEU A 39 -15.50 -13.16 -1.82
N TYR A 40 -15.31 -11.93 -1.31
CA TYR A 40 -14.01 -11.43 -0.83
C TYR A 40 -13.97 -11.04 0.65
N SER A 41 -14.97 -11.36 1.47
CA SER A 41 -14.98 -10.91 2.88
C SER A 41 -14.17 -11.78 3.86
N LYS A 42 -13.14 -12.50 3.39
CA LYS A 42 -12.11 -12.94 4.35
C LYS A 42 -11.22 -11.72 4.61
N THR A 43 -11.71 -10.83 5.46
CA THR A 43 -10.87 -9.80 6.09
C THR A 43 -9.67 -10.53 6.68
N PRO A 44 -8.43 -10.17 6.32
CA PRO A 44 -7.27 -10.84 6.87
C PRO A 44 -7.26 -10.68 8.39
N ASP A 45 -6.88 -11.73 9.10
CA ASP A 45 -6.78 -11.73 10.56
C ASP A 45 -5.74 -10.73 11.05
N ASN A 46 -4.73 -10.40 10.23
CA ASN A 46 -3.74 -9.36 10.52
C ASN A 46 -3.88 -8.21 9.52
N ILE A 47 -3.84 -6.98 10.02
CA ILE A 47 -3.72 -5.77 9.20
C ILE A 47 -2.42 -5.04 9.50
N GLU A 48 -1.73 -4.62 8.46
CA GLU A 48 -0.51 -3.83 8.51
C GLU A 48 -0.79 -2.39 8.05
N PHE A 49 -0.39 -1.42 8.87
CA PHE A 49 -0.50 0.01 8.60
C PHE A 49 0.90 0.63 8.53
N PRO A 50 1.47 0.84 7.33
CA PRO A 50 2.75 1.51 7.19
C PRO A 50 2.62 3.01 7.43
N TYR A 51 3.60 3.59 8.11
CA TYR A 51 3.68 5.04 8.34
C TYR A 51 5.14 5.50 8.39
N VAL A 52 5.38 6.77 8.06
CA VAL A 52 6.72 7.35 8.00
C VAL A 52 6.84 8.51 8.97
N MET A 53 7.88 8.48 9.79
CA MET A 53 8.21 9.55 10.73
C MET A 53 9.47 10.27 10.26
N VAL A 54 9.37 11.57 10.04
CA VAL A 54 10.48 12.42 9.59
C VAL A 54 11.14 13.08 10.78
N THR A 55 12.47 12.99 10.85
CA THR A 55 13.28 13.53 11.96
C THR A 55 14.20 14.65 11.52
N LYS A 56 14.47 14.76 10.22
CA LYS A 56 15.30 15.82 9.64
C LYS A 56 14.81 16.18 8.24
N ILE A 57 14.80 17.47 7.92
CA ILE A 57 14.45 18.02 6.61
C ILE A 57 15.56 18.97 6.16
N GLY A 58 16.26 18.64 5.08
CA GLY A 58 17.46 19.40 4.68
C GLY A 58 18.48 19.41 5.81
N ASP A 59 18.84 20.57 6.32
CA ASP A 59 19.75 20.71 7.48
C ASP A 59 19.02 20.86 8.82
N SER A 60 17.69 20.98 8.81
CA SER A 60 16.88 21.23 10.02
C SER A 60 16.45 19.92 10.69
N ILE A 61 16.80 19.77 11.96
CA ILE A 61 16.29 18.69 12.83
C ILE A 61 14.92 19.12 13.35
N ILE A 62 13.94 18.24 13.22
CA ILE A 62 12.58 18.46 13.67
C ILE A 62 12.17 17.38 14.67
N PRO A 63 11.18 17.65 15.55
CA PRO A 63 10.51 16.57 16.28
C PRO A 63 10.03 15.49 15.29
N PRO A 64 10.02 14.20 15.68
CA PRO A 64 9.47 13.15 14.83
C PRO A 64 8.04 13.49 14.41
N THR A 65 7.85 13.82 13.13
CA THR A 65 6.56 14.24 12.58
C THR A 65 6.13 13.27 11.49
N ASN A 66 4.85 12.91 11.46
CA ASN A 66 4.32 12.04 10.41
C ASN A 66 4.44 12.74 9.04
N ILE A 67 4.92 12.03 8.01
CA ILE A 67 5.04 12.61 6.67
C ILE A 67 3.72 13.18 6.15
N LEU A 68 2.57 12.60 6.55
CA LEU A 68 1.24 13.09 6.16
C LEU A 68 0.94 14.51 6.64
N GLU A 69 1.57 14.94 7.74
CA GLU A 69 1.40 16.28 8.32
C GLU A 69 2.32 17.32 7.65
N LEU A 70 3.30 16.87 6.86
CA LEU A 70 4.28 17.72 6.19
C LEU A 70 3.83 18.17 4.79
N ASN A 71 2.52 18.29 4.55
CA ASN A 71 1.96 18.69 3.27
C ASN A 71 2.52 20.03 2.75
N ASN A 72 2.83 20.96 3.65
CA ASN A 72 3.43 22.25 3.30
C ASN A 72 4.85 22.13 2.71
N ILE A 73 5.50 20.97 2.83
CA ILE A 73 6.87 20.71 2.36
C ILE A 73 6.85 19.85 1.08
N HIS A 74 6.11 18.74 1.10
CA HIS A 74 6.10 17.81 -0.04
C HIS A 74 4.99 18.10 -1.06
N HIS A 75 4.00 18.94 -0.71
CA HIS A 75 2.90 19.36 -1.60
C HIS A 75 2.08 18.21 -2.21
N VAL A 76 1.85 17.14 -1.45
CA VAL A 76 1.09 15.96 -1.88
C VAL A 76 -0.16 15.84 -1.02
N SER A 77 -1.30 15.53 -1.64
CA SER A 77 -2.53 15.33 -0.89
C SER A 77 -2.38 14.21 0.15
N LEU A 78 -3.16 14.28 1.23
CA LEU A 78 -3.09 13.28 2.31
C LEU A 78 -3.37 11.86 1.80
N ILE A 79 -4.34 11.71 0.88
CA ILE A 79 -4.71 10.42 0.30
C ILE A 79 -3.58 9.87 -0.57
N ASP A 80 -3.04 10.71 -1.47
CA ASP A 80 -1.96 10.30 -2.38
C ASP A 80 -0.68 9.99 -1.61
N MET A 81 -0.37 10.74 -0.55
CA MET A 81 0.78 10.46 0.29
C MET A 81 0.61 9.14 1.05
N ASN A 82 -0.58 8.87 1.59
CA ASN A 82 -0.85 7.60 2.26
C ASN A 82 -0.71 6.41 1.30
N LEU A 83 -1.22 6.54 0.06
CA LEU A 83 -1.00 5.54 -0.99
C LEU A 83 0.48 5.39 -1.35
N ASN A 84 1.23 6.49 -1.42
CA ASN A 84 2.67 6.46 -1.70
C ASN A 84 3.47 5.75 -0.60
N VAL A 85 3.14 5.99 0.67
CA VAL A 85 3.75 5.29 1.81
C VAL A 85 3.46 3.79 1.73
N ALA A 86 2.22 3.40 1.41
CA ALA A 86 1.85 1.99 1.25
C ALA A 86 2.60 1.32 0.09
N ASN A 87 2.68 1.98 -1.08
CA ASN A 87 3.41 1.48 -2.24
C ASN A 87 4.92 1.36 -1.95
N PHE A 88 5.50 2.35 -1.26
CA PHE A 88 6.89 2.31 -0.84
C PHE A 88 7.16 1.18 0.15
N TYR A 89 6.30 0.97 1.14
CA TYR A 89 6.38 -0.16 2.07
C TYR A 89 6.38 -1.51 1.34
N GLN A 90 5.49 -1.69 0.36
CA GLN A 90 5.45 -2.92 -0.44
C GLN A 90 6.74 -3.12 -1.25
N ALA A 91 7.26 -2.06 -1.88
CA ALA A 91 8.49 -2.12 -2.65
C ALA A 91 9.73 -2.45 -1.79
N VAL A 92 9.76 -1.93 -0.55
CA VAL A 92 10.79 -2.25 0.44
C VAL A 92 10.65 -3.69 0.94
N SER A 93 9.44 -4.11 1.29
CA SER A 93 9.16 -5.45 1.85
C SER A 93 9.43 -6.58 0.85
N ASN A 94 9.31 -6.31 -0.46
CA ASN A 94 9.65 -7.25 -1.53
C ASN A 94 11.15 -7.28 -1.84
N ASN A 95 12.00 -7.53 -0.84
CA ASN A 95 13.47 -7.63 -0.97
C ASN A 95 14.15 -6.37 -1.53
N PHE A 96 13.68 -5.16 -1.18
CA PHE A 96 14.27 -3.91 -1.64
C PHE A 96 14.42 -3.83 -3.17
N ASN A 97 13.35 -4.16 -3.90
CA ASN A 97 13.36 -4.09 -5.36
C ASN A 97 13.57 -2.63 -5.81
N LYS A 98 14.80 -2.32 -6.24
CA LYS A 98 15.23 -0.97 -6.62
C LYS A 98 14.34 -0.34 -7.70
N ASN A 99 13.89 -1.13 -8.68
CA ASN A 99 13.06 -0.63 -9.76
C ASN A 99 11.69 -0.19 -9.22
N GLN A 100 11.07 -0.99 -8.35
CA GLN A 100 9.80 -0.64 -7.71
C GLN A 100 9.94 0.57 -6.78
N ILE A 101 11.05 0.65 -6.04
CA ILE A 101 11.35 1.80 -5.19
C ILE A 101 11.47 3.08 -6.02
N GLU A 102 12.17 3.04 -7.16
CA GLU A 102 12.28 4.20 -8.05
C GLU A 102 10.94 4.60 -8.68
N GLU A 103 10.09 3.64 -9.03
CA GLU A 103 8.74 3.87 -9.56
C GLU A 103 7.85 4.64 -8.58
N THR A 104 7.96 4.37 -7.26
CA THR A 104 7.20 5.12 -6.25
C THR A 104 7.59 6.59 -6.17
N LYS A 105 8.81 6.94 -6.62
CA LYS A 105 9.41 8.28 -6.47
C LYS A 105 9.43 8.79 -5.02
N PHE A 106 9.23 7.91 -4.03
CA PHE A 106 9.06 8.28 -2.63
C PHE A 106 10.26 9.04 -2.08
N LEU A 107 11.47 8.59 -2.43
CA LEU A 107 12.73 9.21 -2.01
C LEU A 107 12.94 10.63 -2.56
N LYS A 108 12.10 11.10 -3.49
CA LYS A 108 12.18 12.45 -4.08
C LYS A 108 11.14 13.41 -3.49
N LEU A 109 10.25 12.95 -2.60
CA LEU A 109 9.17 13.75 -2.04
C LEU A 109 9.65 14.79 -1.03
N LEU A 110 10.75 14.48 -0.33
CA LEU A 110 11.39 15.38 0.62
C LEU A 110 12.70 15.91 0.04
N PRO A 111 13.13 17.13 0.44
CA PRO A 111 14.38 17.70 -0.02
C PRO A 111 15.58 16.81 0.37
N ASN A 112 16.68 16.94 -0.39
CA ASN A 112 17.92 16.22 -0.10
C ASN A 112 18.41 16.50 1.33
N GLY A 113 19.07 15.52 1.96
CA GLY A 113 19.53 15.64 3.34
C GLY A 113 18.48 15.32 4.40
N SER A 114 17.24 14.98 3.98
CA SER A 114 16.19 14.57 4.89
C SER A 114 16.43 13.16 5.45
N ASN A 115 16.07 12.96 6.71
CA ASN A 115 16.10 11.66 7.38
C ASN A 115 14.70 11.31 7.89
N TYR A 116 14.30 10.06 7.66
CA TYR A 116 13.00 9.57 8.05
C TYR A 116 13.02 8.06 8.21
N ASP A 117 12.13 7.55 9.06
CA ASP A 117 12.03 6.15 9.41
C ASP A 117 10.70 5.59 8.93
N LEU A 118 10.74 4.43 8.27
CA LEU A 118 9.54 3.68 7.89
C LEU A 118 9.21 2.67 8.99
N PHE A 119 7.99 2.77 9.48
CA PHE A 119 7.42 1.86 10.46
C PHE A 119 6.22 1.13 9.88
N VAL A 120 5.91 -0.03 10.45
CA VAL A 120 4.66 -0.74 10.23
C VAL A 120 4.02 -1.01 11.58
N LYS A 121 2.71 -0.70 11.67
CA LYS A 121 1.85 -1.05 12.78
C LYS A 121 1.01 -2.26 12.40
N GLU A 122 1.16 -3.35 13.12
CA GLU A 122 0.46 -4.60 12.91
C GLU A 122 -0.65 -4.75 13.96
N LEU A 123 -1.87 -5.09 13.53
CA LEU A 123 -3.03 -5.37 14.39
C LEU A 123 -3.58 -6.77 14.07
N ASP A 124 -3.86 -7.55 15.11
CA ASP A 124 -4.50 -8.87 15.02
C ASP A 124 -6.02 -8.74 15.27
N LEU A 125 -6.77 -8.72 14.18
CA LEU A 125 -8.23 -8.70 14.14
C LEU A 125 -8.90 -10.03 14.53
N SER A 126 -8.16 -11.12 14.70
CA SER A 126 -8.74 -12.36 15.23
C SER A 126 -9.11 -12.23 16.72
N GLN A 127 -8.49 -11.26 17.41
CA GLN A 127 -8.74 -10.98 18.81
C GLN A 127 -9.90 -10.00 18.98
N THR A 128 -10.73 -10.24 20.00
CA THR A 128 -11.86 -9.35 20.34
C THR A 128 -11.39 -7.98 20.80
N ASP A 129 -10.18 -7.91 21.38
CA ASP A 129 -9.52 -6.69 21.83
C ASP A 129 -8.28 -6.39 20.99
N TYR A 130 -8.48 -6.33 19.66
CA TYR A 130 -7.40 -6.18 18.68
C TYR A 130 -6.55 -4.92 18.89
N LEU A 131 -7.07 -3.88 19.55
CA LEU A 131 -6.29 -2.66 19.84
C LEU A 131 -5.10 -2.95 20.77
N ASN A 132 -5.23 -3.92 21.68
CA ASN A 132 -4.15 -4.33 22.58
C ASN A 132 -3.13 -5.28 21.92
N SER A 133 -3.41 -5.76 20.71
CA SER A 133 -2.49 -6.59 19.93
C SER A 133 -1.48 -5.77 19.12
N GLU A 134 -1.50 -4.44 19.24
CA GLU A 134 -0.66 -3.52 18.48
C GLU A 134 0.83 -3.83 18.62
N LYS A 135 1.46 -4.10 17.48
CA LYS A 135 2.91 -4.23 17.36
C LYS A 135 3.44 -3.22 16.37
N VAL A 136 4.45 -2.46 16.78
CA VAL A 136 5.15 -1.52 15.91
C VAL A 136 6.52 -2.10 15.59
N ARG A 137 6.81 -2.23 14.30
CA ARG A 137 8.12 -2.66 13.80
C ARG A 137 8.71 -1.57 12.93
N LYS A 138 9.99 -1.28 13.15
CA LYS A 138 10.77 -0.43 12.25
C LYS A 138 11.20 -1.27 11.05
N VAL A 139 10.89 -0.82 9.85
CA VAL A 139 11.19 -1.54 8.60
C VAL A 139 12.55 -1.11 8.06
N CYS A 140 12.76 0.19 7.90
CA CYS A 140 14.04 0.74 7.46
C CYS A 140 14.19 2.20 7.92
N SER A 141 15.43 2.70 7.88
CA SER A 141 15.67 4.15 7.96
C SER A 141 16.08 4.66 6.60
N ILE A 142 15.75 5.91 6.31
CA ILE A 142 16.25 6.63 5.16
C ILE A 142 17.11 7.78 5.67
N VAL A 143 18.37 7.78 5.26
CA VAL A 143 19.34 8.80 5.63
C VAL A 143 19.88 9.41 4.36
N ASN A 144 19.67 10.72 4.17
CA ASN A 144 20.10 11.44 2.97
C ASN A 144 19.67 10.72 1.67
N ASN A 145 18.37 10.41 1.59
CA ASN A 145 17.73 9.75 0.44
C ASN A 145 18.27 8.34 0.13
N LYS A 146 19.02 7.72 1.05
CA LYS A 146 19.50 6.34 0.93
C LYS A 146 18.83 5.47 1.99
N ILE A 147 18.37 4.30 1.57
CA ILE A 147 17.77 3.32 2.48
C ILE A 147 18.90 2.62 3.25
N VAL A 148 18.80 2.66 4.56
CA VAL A 148 19.65 1.93 5.52
C VAL A 148 18.79 0.82 6.09
N ASN A 149 19.14 -0.43 5.77
CA ASN A 149 18.45 -1.60 6.26
C ASN A 149 18.79 -1.85 7.74
N PHE A 150 17.83 -2.39 8.48
CA PHE A 150 18.05 -2.95 9.81
C PHE A 150 17.74 -4.45 9.66
N ASP A 151 18.76 -5.27 9.93
CA ASP A 151 18.64 -6.74 9.93
C ASP A 151 17.50 -7.23 10.83
#